data_AF-A0A7C1CMT0-F1
#
_entry.id   AF-A0A7C1CMT0-F1
#
_cell.length_a   1.000
_cell.length_b   1.000
_cell.length_c   1.000
_cell.angle_alpha   90.00
_cell.angle_beta   90.00
_cell.angle_gamma   90.00
#
_symmetry.space_group_name_H-M   'P 1'
#
loop_
_entity.id
_entity.type
_entity.pdbx_description
1 polymer ?
#
loop_
_entity_poly.entity_id
_entity_poly.type
_entity_poly.pdbx_seq_one_letter_code
_entity_poly.pdbx_strand_id
1 'polypeptide(L)'
;MYGKLTLGSMALGLCGALSAAAATFHIAEDRMAVVDGERVFILGLYENPSDDAVLREAAESGFNLVYVSANEAALDRVHAQNLWAWINAGYAIDLSEKTEEREAALHSMVERFAAHPAMLVWEVPDEALWNCWYNAILWRTGEEPRRLTEKINALEDEDQKRELRGQLAEVRRLQRLALYDEAEPLADALWSALGEYSPRPGYGLADAPARAAKLCEGMIAGYKLLRKIDPDHPVWMNHAPRNQIAQLAMFNQGADIVGCDIYPIPFTPKVGHSDLAERSLAAVGAYTRRMQQAAPGKPVWMVLQGFGWGDIQPERSEAERRELRRPTYEESRFMAYDAIARGARGILYWGTASIEKDSTLWQDLMRLAAELRALQPVLSAHDAPIGIHVEVKETFGSVDRTIHVLPKQVGDKVWLIIVNECPDPLVYVLRGLGAPDGTIYEEIDSGRRVTVDDGAISMGLAAQSVHILRPE
;
A
#
# COMPACT_ATOMS: atom_id res chain seq x y z
N MET A 1 45.53 -46.60 20.13
CA MET A 1 44.24 -45.86 20.20
C MET A 1 44.57 -44.42 20.58
N TYR A 2 43.89 -43.44 19.97
CA TYR A 2 44.04 -41.98 20.09
C TYR A 2 45.24 -41.38 19.33
N GLY A 3 45.10 -40.56 18.28
CA GLY A 3 43.98 -39.74 17.82
C GLY A 3 44.26 -38.27 18.16
N LYS A 4 44.95 -37.55 17.25
CA LYS A 4 45.22 -36.11 17.36
C LYS A 4 43.98 -35.33 16.90
N LEU A 5 43.42 -34.49 17.78
CA LEU A 5 42.41 -33.50 17.44
C LEU A 5 43.05 -32.12 17.26
N THR A 6 42.68 -31.48 16.16
CA THR A 6 43.00 -30.12 15.73
C THR A 6 42.20 -29.09 16.54
N LEU A 7 42.84 -27.99 16.95
CA LEU A 7 42.18 -26.81 17.53
C LEU A 7 41.39 -26.07 16.45
N GLY A 8 40.09 -25.90 16.68
CA GLY A 8 39.24 -24.95 15.96
C GLY A 8 39.11 -23.65 16.76
N SER A 9 39.40 -22.52 16.11
CA SER A 9 39.21 -21.18 16.66
C SER A 9 37.73 -20.81 16.65
N MET A 10 37.16 -20.62 17.83
CA MET A 10 35.80 -20.13 18.02
C MET A 10 35.85 -18.60 18.04
N ALA A 11 35.29 -17.96 17.01
CA ALA A 11 35.04 -16.52 17.02
C ALA A 11 33.81 -16.25 17.89
N LEU A 12 34.01 -15.63 19.06
CA LEU A 12 32.91 -15.09 19.88
C LEU A 12 32.31 -13.87 19.17
N GLY A 13 31.04 -13.97 18.79
CA GLY A 13 30.24 -12.82 18.39
C GLY A 13 29.99 -11.92 19.60
N LEU A 14 30.32 -10.64 19.48
CA LEU A 14 29.87 -9.62 20.41
C LEU A 14 28.38 -9.34 20.14
N CYS A 15 27.50 -9.73 21.06
CA CYS A 15 26.20 -9.07 21.20
C CYS A 15 26.44 -7.65 21.71
N GLY A 16 26.31 -6.66 20.82
CA GLY A 16 26.27 -5.26 21.21
C GLY A 16 24.99 -4.96 21.99
N ALA A 17 25.13 -4.33 23.16
CA ALA A 17 24.00 -3.76 23.88
C ALA A 17 23.35 -2.66 23.00
N LEU A 18 22.07 -2.83 22.68
CA LEU A 18 21.27 -1.84 21.96
C LEU A 18 21.23 -0.54 22.80
N SER A 19 21.68 0.56 22.19
CA SER A 19 21.59 1.90 22.76
C SER A 19 20.13 2.30 22.92
N ALA A 20 19.76 2.87 24.07
CA ALA A 20 18.42 3.36 24.39
C ALA A 20 18.05 4.68 23.66
N ALA A 21 18.55 4.88 22.44
CA ALA A 21 18.26 6.06 21.63
C ALA A 21 17.15 5.75 20.62
N ALA A 22 16.38 6.77 20.24
CA ALA A 22 15.41 6.67 19.14
C ALA A 22 16.12 6.24 17.85
N ALA A 23 15.45 5.43 17.03
CA ALA A 23 15.96 5.05 15.71
C ALA A 23 16.10 6.32 14.84
N THR A 24 17.19 6.42 14.11
CA THR A 24 17.41 7.52 13.17
C THR A 24 16.91 7.12 11.79
N PHE A 25 16.15 8.00 11.13
CA PHE A 25 15.62 7.73 9.80
C PHE A 25 16.03 8.84 8.82
N HIS A 26 16.55 8.46 7.65
CA HIS A 26 16.64 9.38 6.52
C HIS A 26 16.27 8.69 5.21
N ILE A 27 15.85 9.49 4.23
CA ILE A 27 15.53 9.04 2.88
C ILE A 27 16.75 9.32 2.00
N ALA A 28 17.36 8.27 1.44
CA ALA A 28 18.45 8.41 0.48
C ALA A 28 17.98 9.06 -0.84
N GLU A 29 18.92 9.55 -1.66
CA GLU A 29 18.60 10.19 -2.95
C GLU A 29 17.81 9.28 -3.90
N ASP A 30 18.05 7.97 -3.85
CA ASP A 30 17.30 6.96 -4.61
C ASP A 30 16.01 6.48 -3.92
N ARG A 31 15.59 7.25 -2.90
CA ARG A 31 14.38 7.11 -2.11
C ARG A 31 14.38 5.90 -1.16
N MET A 32 15.49 5.18 -1.03
CA MET A 32 15.54 4.07 -0.07
C MET A 32 15.54 4.60 1.37
N ALA A 33 14.88 3.89 2.28
CA ALA A 33 15.00 4.19 3.70
C ALA A 33 16.42 3.85 4.18
N VAL A 34 16.97 4.70 5.03
CA VAL A 34 18.21 4.44 5.74
C VAL A 34 17.94 4.63 7.22
N VAL A 35 18.00 3.52 7.95
CA VAL A 35 17.68 3.45 9.38
C VAL A 35 18.95 3.10 10.13
N ASP A 36 19.33 3.94 11.10
CA ASP A 36 20.56 3.77 11.88
C ASP A 36 21.83 3.60 11.03
N GLY A 37 21.87 4.31 9.90
CA GLY A 37 22.98 4.29 8.94
C GLY A 37 22.94 3.14 7.93
N GLU A 38 22.01 2.19 8.07
CA GLU A 38 21.88 1.02 7.19
C GLU A 38 20.74 1.21 6.19
N ARG A 39 20.97 0.82 4.93
CA ARG A 39 19.93 0.87 3.90
C ARG A 39 18.93 -0.24 4.15
N VAL A 40 17.65 0.09 4.23
CA VAL A 40 16.57 -0.84 4.60
C VAL A 40 15.46 -0.81 3.57
N PHE A 41 15.12 -1.98 3.03
CA PHE A 41 13.83 -2.18 2.38
C PHE A 41 12.77 -2.44 3.45
N ILE A 42 11.73 -1.63 3.50
CA ILE A 42 10.70 -1.71 4.55
C ILE A 42 9.71 -2.82 4.21
N LEU A 43 9.50 -3.73 5.17
CA LEU A 43 8.50 -4.77 5.12
C LEU A 43 7.60 -4.65 6.34
N GLY A 44 6.40 -4.13 6.13
CA GLY A 44 5.48 -3.76 7.20
C GLY A 44 4.27 -4.67 7.38
N LEU A 45 3.73 -4.72 8.60
CA LEU A 45 2.51 -5.43 8.94
C LEU A 45 1.51 -4.45 9.58
N TYR A 46 0.33 -4.28 8.97
CA TYR A 46 -0.77 -3.42 9.47
C TYR A 46 -1.52 -4.04 10.66
N GLU A 47 -0.77 -4.68 11.55
CA GLU A 47 -1.29 -5.37 12.72
C GLU A 47 -0.17 -5.50 13.76
N ASN A 48 -0.49 -5.24 15.03
CA ASN A 48 0.33 -5.68 16.16
C ASN A 48 -0.38 -6.89 16.80
N PRO A 49 0.01 -8.13 16.46
CA PRO A 49 -0.59 -9.32 17.06
C PRO A 49 -0.59 -9.26 18.59
N SER A 50 -1.74 -9.58 19.19
CA SER A 50 -1.88 -9.61 20.65
C SER A 50 -1.07 -10.74 21.30
N ASP A 51 -0.78 -11.79 20.55
CA ASP A 51 0.08 -12.89 20.97
C ASP A 51 1.54 -12.60 20.61
N ASP A 52 2.42 -12.56 21.62
CA ASP A 52 3.84 -12.31 21.46
C ASP A 52 4.56 -13.39 20.63
N ALA A 53 4.05 -14.63 20.61
CA ALA A 53 4.61 -15.68 19.77
C ALA A 53 4.35 -15.40 18.28
N VAL A 54 3.16 -14.91 17.94
CA VAL A 54 2.78 -14.52 16.58
C VAL A 54 3.54 -13.28 16.13
N LEU A 55 3.71 -12.28 17.01
CA LEU A 55 4.53 -11.10 16.72
C LEU A 55 6.00 -11.49 16.48
N ARG A 56 6.54 -12.40 17.28
CA ARG A 56 7.91 -12.93 17.12
C ARG A 56 8.06 -13.71 15.81
N GLU A 57 7.09 -14.54 15.46
CA GLU A 57 7.08 -15.26 14.18
C GLU A 57 7.15 -14.29 12.99
N ALA A 58 6.35 -13.21 13.02
CA ALA A 58 6.39 -12.18 11.99
C ALA A 58 7.76 -11.50 11.91
N ALA A 59 8.36 -11.13 13.04
CA ALA A 59 9.70 -10.55 13.11
C ALA A 59 10.78 -11.50 12.56
N GLU A 60 10.78 -12.77 12.99
CA GLU A 60 11.75 -13.78 12.57
C GLU A 60 11.61 -14.12 11.08
N SER A 61 10.37 -14.08 10.57
CA SER A 61 10.08 -14.23 9.15
C SER A 61 10.57 -13.04 8.32
N GLY A 62 10.65 -11.84 8.89
CA GLY A 62 11.34 -10.72 8.27
C GLY A 62 10.56 -9.42 8.14
N PHE A 63 9.35 -9.36 8.68
CA PHE A 63 8.72 -8.06 8.93
C PHE A 63 9.64 -7.23 9.82
N ASN A 64 9.81 -5.96 9.50
CA ASN A 64 10.67 -5.04 10.23
C ASN A 64 9.94 -3.79 10.74
N LEU A 65 8.69 -3.59 10.32
CA LEU A 65 7.85 -2.46 10.70
C LEU A 65 6.43 -2.92 11.06
N VAL A 66 5.87 -2.47 12.19
CA VAL A 66 4.55 -2.91 12.68
C VAL A 66 3.66 -1.74 13.07
N TYR A 67 2.37 -1.82 12.74
CA TYR A 67 1.39 -0.82 13.14
C TYR A 67 1.19 -0.86 14.65
N VAL A 68 1.31 0.28 15.32
CA VAL A 68 1.06 0.39 16.75
C VAL A 68 0.04 1.50 17.01
N SER A 69 -0.96 1.20 17.83
CA SER A 69 -1.82 2.26 18.39
C SER A 69 -0.99 3.16 19.31
N ALA A 70 -1.38 4.42 19.50
CA ALA A 70 -0.65 5.40 20.33
C ALA A 70 -0.58 4.98 21.82
N ASN A 71 0.31 4.03 22.14
CA ASN A 71 0.44 3.33 23.42
C ASN A 71 1.89 2.89 23.64
N GLU A 72 2.53 3.39 24.69
CA GLU A 72 3.93 3.07 25.05
C GLU A 72 4.16 1.58 25.30
N ALA A 73 3.25 0.90 26.01
CA ALA A 73 3.42 -0.53 26.30
C ALA A 73 3.37 -1.39 25.02
N ALA A 74 2.68 -0.92 23.98
CA ALA A 74 2.68 -1.59 22.68
C ALA A 74 4.00 -1.34 21.93
N LEU A 75 4.60 -0.15 22.04
CA LEU A 75 5.92 0.14 21.50
C LEU A 75 7.01 -0.68 22.20
N ASP A 76 6.95 -0.82 23.52
CA ASP A 76 7.87 -1.67 24.31
C ASP A 76 7.82 -3.14 23.82
N ARG A 77 6.60 -3.67 23.60
CA ARG A 77 6.40 -5.05 23.10
C ARG A 77 7.02 -5.26 21.72
N VAL A 78 6.81 -4.31 20.80
CA VAL A 78 7.37 -4.37 19.44
C VAL A 78 8.89 -4.23 19.49
N HIS A 79 9.42 -3.31 20.30
CA HIS A 79 10.86 -3.12 20.49
C HIS A 79 11.54 -4.39 21.03
N ALA A 80 10.90 -5.11 21.97
CA ALA A 80 11.41 -6.35 22.53
C ALA A 80 11.58 -7.48 21.48
N GLN A 81 10.96 -7.37 20.30
CA GLN A 81 11.15 -8.29 19.17
C GLN A 81 12.11 -7.74 18.10
N ASN A 82 12.83 -6.64 18.37
CA ASN A 82 13.68 -5.92 17.42
C ASN A 82 12.94 -5.41 16.17
N LEU A 83 11.68 -5.01 16.37
CA LEU A 83 10.86 -4.41 15.33
C LEU A 83 10.78 -2.89 15.52
N TRP A 84 10.63 -2.19 14.41
CA TRP A 84 10.18 -0.81 14.41
C TRP A 84 8.66 -0.72 14.35
N ALA A 85 8.14 0.45 14.68
CA ALA A 85 6.73 0.76 14.72
C ALA A 85 6.42 2.06 13.99
N TRP A 86 5.19 2.15 13.48
CA TRP A 86 4.60 3.44 13.11
C TRP A 86 3.33 3.69 13.91
N ILE A 87 3.03 4.97 14.11
CA ILE A 87 1.82 5.43 14.78
C ILE A 87 1.06 6.34 13.82
N ASN A 88 -0.25 6.12 13.70
CA ASN A 88 -1.13 7.02 12.97
C ASN A 88 -1.47 8.24 13.83
N ALA A 89 -1.13 9.44 13.35
CA ALA A 89 -1.44 10.72 13.99
C ALA A 89 -2.93 11.05 14.00
N GLY A 90 -3.72 10.33 13.20
CA GLY A 90 -5.14 10.59 12.99
C GLY A 90 -5.37 12.03 12.55
N TYR A 91 -6.59 12.51 12.75
CA TYR A 91 -6.96 13.86 12.33
C TYR A 91 -6.34 14.97 13.19
N ALA A 92 -5.41 14.68 14.12
CA ALA A 92 -4.61 15.70 14.79
C ALA A 92 -3.70 16.45 13.78
N ILE A 93 -3.34 15.81 12.67
CA ILE A 93 -2.54 16.46 11.62
C ILE A 93 -3.33 17.44 10.74
N ASP A 94 -4.67 17.40 10.79
CA ASP A 94 -5.50 18.33 10.01
C ASP A 94 -5.72 19.64 10.79
N LEU A 95 -4.95 20.68 10.51
CA LEU A 95 -5.09 21.97 11.20
C LEU A 95 -6.13 22.91 10.58
N SER A 96 -6.98 22.43 9.66
CA SER A 96 -8.00 23.25 8.99
C SER A 96 -9.20 23.61 9.88
N GLU A 97 -9.37 22.85 10.97
CA GLU A 97 -10.38 23.06 12.01
C GLU A 97 -9.79 22.71 13.36
N LYS A 98 -10.37 23.26 14.44
CA LYS A 98 -9.95 22.98 15.83
C LYS A 98 -8.43 23.09 16.03
N THR A 99 -7.82 24.08 15.40
CA THR A 99 -6.36 24.20 15.26
C THR A 99 -5.65 24.09 16.62
N GLU A 100 -6.04 24.89 17.62
CA GLU A 100 -5.39 24.86 18.95
C GLU A 100 -5.45 23.49 19.63
N GLU A 101 -6.60 22.80 19.55
CA GLU A 101 -6.79 21.45 20.12
C GLU A 101 -5.91 20.42 19.41
N ARG A 102 -5.85 20.48 18.07
CA ARG A 102 -5.11 19.53 17.24
C ARG A 102 -3.61 19.76 17.28
N GLU A 103 -3.15 21.01 17.36
CA GLU A 103 -1.75 21.33 17.63
C GLU A 103 -1.31 20.77 18.99
N ALA A 104 -2.10 20.98 20.04
CA ALA A 104 -1.81 20.43 21.36
C ALA A 104 -1.78 18.89 21.34
N ALA A 105 -2.67 18.25 20.58
CA ALA A 105 -2.66 16.80 20.40
C ALA A 105 -1.38 16.31 19.71
N LEU A 106 -0.92 16.96 18.64
CA LEU A 106 0.34 16.61 17.97
C LEU A 106 1.54 16.76 18.90
N HIS A 107 1.61 17.87 19.65
CA HIS A 107 2.65 18.07 20.67
C HIS A 107 2.66 16.94 21.70
N SER A 108 1.49 16.59 22.25
CA SER A 108 1.37 15.51 23.23
C SER A 108 1.77 14.15 22.65
N MET A 109 1.48 13.86 21.38
CA MET A 109 1.91 12.63 20.73
C MET A 109 3.43 12.57 20.58
N VAL A 110 4.06 13.65 20.12
CA VAL A 110 5.51 13.71 19.95
C VAL A 110 6.24 13.59 21.28
N GLU A 111 5.83 14.35 22.29
CA GLU A 111 6.41 14.29 23.65
C GLU A 111 6.37 12.88 24.23
N ARG A 112 5.33 12.12 23.89
CA ARG A 112 5.08 10.81 24.47
C ARG A 112 5.75 9.67 23.72
N PHE A 113 5.84 9.73 22.39
CA PHE A 113 6.22 8.57 21.58
C PHE A 113 7.47 8.76 20.73
N ALA A 114 7.84 10.00 20.35
CA ALA A 114 8.93 10.22 19.39
C ALA A 114 10.29 9.74 19.93
N ALA A 115 10.53 9.86 21.24
CA ALA A 115 11.80 9.42 21.84
C ALA A 115 11.90 7.88 21.99
N HIS A 116 10.85 7.13 21.68
CA HIS A 116 10.82 5.69 21.91
C HIS A 116 11.69 4.96 20.85
N PRO A 117 12.60 4.04 21.24
CA PRO A 117 13.50 3.34 20.31
C PRO A 117 12.85 2.59 19.14
N ALA A 118 11.64 2.05 19.33
CA ALA A 118 10.87 1.43 18.25
C ALA A 118 10.13 2.41 17.34
N MET A 119 9.94 3.68 17.71
CA MET A 119 9.23 4.62 16.86
C MET A 119 10.06 4.92 15.61
N LEU A 120 9.46 4.82 14.42
CA LEU A 120 10.16 5.03 13.15
C LEU A 120 9.46 6.01 12.22
N VAL A 121 8.12 5.99 12.17
CA VAL A 121 7.35 6.75 11.17
C VAL A 121 6.03 7.23 11.77
N TRP A 122 5.63 8.46 11.42
CA TRP A 122 4.26 8.92 11.62
C TRP A 122 3.42 8.65 10.39
N GLU A 123 2.22 8.13 10.55
CA GLU A 123 1.26 8.01 9.45
C GLU A 123 0.17 9.09 9.62
N VAL A 124 -0.26 9.68 8.52
CA VAL A 124 -1.42 10.60 8.49
C VAL A 124 -2.74 9.80 8.51
N PRO A 125 -3.93 10.43 8.63
CA PRO A 125 -5.19 9.72 8.49
C PRO A 125 -5.24 8.86 7.23
N ASP A 126 -5.66 7.61 7.40
CA ASP A 126 -5.79 6.66 6.31
C ASP A 126 -6.82 7.14 5.28
N GLU A 127 -6.45 7.03 4.00
CA GLU A 127 -7.28 7.39 2.83
C GLU A 127 -7.94 8.78 2.92
N ALA A 128 -7.29 9.76 3.57
CA ALA A 128 -7.88 11.07 3.91
C ALA A 128 -8.58 11.77 2.72
N LEU A 129 -7.91 11.79 1.56
CA LEU A 129 -8.45 12.38 0.33
C LEU A 129 -9.69 11.62 -0.16
N TRP A 130 -9.63 10.29 -0.21
CA TRP A 130 -10.75 9.48 -0.69
C TRP A 130 -11.97 9.60 0.22
N ASN A 131 -11.76 9.68 1.53
CA ASN A 131 -12.82 9.84 2.52
C ASN A 131 -13.62 11.14 2.36
N CYS A 132 -13.08 12.17 1.71
CA CYS A 132 -13.83 13.37 1.31
C CYS A 132 -14.94 13.08 0.30
N TRP A 133 -14.76 12.04 -0.53
CA TRP A 133 -15.67 11.63 -1.60
C TRP A 133 -16.52 10.45 -1.16
N TYR A 134 -15.91 9.42 -0.56
CA TYR A 134 -16.56 8.16 -0.22
C TYR A 134 -17.77 8.35 0.69
N ASN A 135 -17.61 9.14 1.75
CA ASN A 135 -18.71 9.41 2.69
C ASN A 135 -19.87 10.19 2.03
N ALA A 136 -19.56 11.06 1.06
CA ALA A 136 -20.58 11.74 0.26
C ALA A 136 -21.29 10.79 -0.70
N ILE A 137 -20.57 9.84 -1.31
CA ILE A 137 -21.14 8.79 -2.15
C ILE A 137 -22.12 7.93 -1.33
N LEU A 138 -21.68 7.42 -0.17
CA LEU A 138 -22.53 6.60 0.71
C LEU A 138 -23.85 7.31 1.06
N TRP A 139 -23.79 8.61 1.32
CA TRP A 139 -24.98 9.41 1.58
C TRP A 139 -25.81 9.66 0.31
N ARG A 140 -25.28 10.40 -0.66
CA ARG A 140 -26.03 10.95 -1.82
C ARG A 140 -26.48 9.89 -2.81
N THR A 141 -25.78 8.77 -2.91
CA THR A 141 -26.10 7.70 -3.88
C THR A 141 -26.65 6.44 -3.22
N GLY A 142 -26.34 6.20 -1.94
CA GLY A 142 -26.83 5.05 -1.19
C GLY A 142 -28.03 5.37 -0.30
N GLU A 143 -27.76 6.03 0.82
CA GLU A 143 -28.73 6.17 1.91
C GLU A 143 -29.87 7.14 1.62
N GLU A 144 -29.56 8.33 1.09
CA GLU A 144 -30.54 9.39 0.86
C GLU A 144 -31.64 8.98 -0.13
N PRO A 145 -31.32 8.44 -1.34
CA PRO A 145 -32.36 8.04 -2.29
C PRO A 145 -33.27 6.93 -1.75
N ARG A 146 -32.75 6.02 -0.91
CA ARG A 146 -33.54 4.96 -0.26
C ARG A 146 -34.55 5.58 0.70
N ARG A 147 -34.09 6.46 1.60
CA ARG A 147 -34.96 7.11 2.58
C ARG A 147 -36.02 8.02 1.93
N LEU A 148 -35.63 8.80 0.92
CA LEU A 148 -36.57 9.61 0.15
C LEU A 148 -37.63 8.73 -0.54
N THR A 149 -37.21 7.60 -1.14
CA THR A 149 -38.14 6.65 -1.78
C THR A 149 -39.16 6.09 -0.78
N GLU A 150 -38.69 5.66 0.39
CA GLU A 150 -39.56 5.13 1.45
C GLU A 150 -40.60 6.15 1.91
N LYS A 151 -40.16 7.40 2.15
CA LYS A 151 -41.04 8.48 2.61
C LYS A 151 -42.06 8.90 1.54
N ILE A 152 -41.61 9.07 0.29
CA ILE A 152 -42.51 9.39 -0.83
C ILE A 152 -43.55 8.28 -1.02
N ASN A 153 -43.15 7.01 -0.90
CA ASN A 153 -44.09 5.89 -1.03
C ASN A 153 -45.13 5.84 0.09
N ALA A 154 -44.81 6.34 1.27
CA ALA A 154 -45.70 6.38 2.43
C ALA A 154 -46.74 7.52 2.39
N LEU A 155 -46.64 8.46 1.44
CA LEU A 155 -47.64 9.54 1.28
C LEU A 155 -49.02 8.98 0.90
N GLU A 156 -50.08 9.58 1.43
CA GLU A 156 -51.46 9.26 1.05
C GLU A 156 -51.91 10.00 -0.22
N ASP A 157 -51.40 11.22 -0.44
CA ASP A 157 -51.70 12.03 -1.62
C ASP A 157 -50.95 11.49 -2.85
N GLU A 158 -51.70 10.90 -3.79
CA GLU A 158 -51.16 10.30 -5.02
C GLU A 158 -50.59 11.32 -6.00
N ASP A 159 -51.08 12.56 -6.02
CA ASP A 159 -50.57 13.60 -6.90
C ASP A 159 -49.26 14.18 -6.36
N GLN A 160 -49.20 14.44 -5.05
CA GLN A 160 -47.94 14.80 -4.39
C GLN A 160 -46.89 13.68 -4.56
N LYS A 161 -47.29 12.42 -4.38
CA LYS A 161 -46.42 11.25 -4.58
C LYS A 161 -45.88 11.18 -6.02
N ARG A 162 -46.72 11.42 -7.02
CA ARG A 162 -46.32 11.42 -8.44
C ARG A 162 -45.30 12.53 -8.74
N GLU A 163 -45.54 13.74 -8.23
CA GLU A 163 -44.66 14.89 -8.40
C GLU A 163 -43.28 14.64 -7.78
N LEU A 164 -43.24 14.23 -6.50
CA LEU A 164 -41.98 13.98 -5.80
C LEU A 164 -41.20 12.80 -6.40
N ARG A 165 -41.88 11.78 -6.94
CA ARG A 165 -41.22 10.73 -7.73
C ARG A 165 -40.57 11.27 -9.00
N GLY A 166 -41.23 12.20 -9.69
CA GLY A 166 -40.67 12.88 -10.86
C GLY A 166 -39.41 13.66 -10.52
N GLN A 167 -39.47 14.46 -9.44
CA GLN A 167 -38.32 15.22 -8.94
C GLN A 167 -37.17 14.30 -8.48
N LEU A 168 -37.45 13.21 -7.76
CA LEU A 168 -36.41 12.24 -7.37
C LEU A 168 -35.79 11.54 -8.60
N ALA A 169 -36.57 11.28 -9.64
CA ALA A 169 -36.04 10.76 -10.91
C ALA A 169 -35.12 11.77 -11.59
N GLU A 170 -35.44 13.06 -11.49
CA GLU A 170 -34.60 14.15 -12.01
C GLU A 170 -33.30 14.30 -11.21
N VAL A 171 -33.35 14.23 -9.87
CA VAL A 171 -32.14 14.15 -9.02
C VAL A 171 -31.23 13.02 -9.50
N ARG A 172 -31.78 11.82 -9.69
CA ARG A 172 -31.01 10.66 -10.19
C ARG A 172 -30.47 10.88 -11.59
N ARG A 173 -31.19 11.60 -12.47
CA ARG A 173 -30.72 11.93 -13.82
C ARG A 173 -29.52 12.88 -13.76
N LEU A 174 -29.61 13.96 -12.99
CA LEU A 174 -28.54 14.92 -12.78
C LEU A 174 -27.30 14.26 -12.15
N GLN A 175 -27.49 13.40 -11.16
CA GLN A 175 -26.40 12.60 -10.56
C GLN A 175 -25.69 11.70 -11.59
N ARG A 176 -26.42 11.05 -12.52
CA ARG A 176 -25.81 10.25 -13.60
C ARG A 176 -25.01 11.08 -14.59
N LEU A 177 -25.29 12.38 -14.69
CA LEU A 177 -24.54 13.33 -15.50
C LEU A 177 -23.42 14.04 -14.73
N ALA A 178 -23.21 13.69 -13.45
CA ALA A 178 -22.30 14.37 -12.53
C ALA A 178 -22.59 15.87 -12.32
N LEU A 179 -23.84 16.30 -12.54
CA LEU A 179 -24.31 17.67 -12.29
C LEU A 179 -24.75 17.81 -10.82
N TYR A 180 -23.82 17.60 -9.89
CA TYR A 180 -24.11 17.53 -8.46
C TYR A 180 -24.61 18.87 -7.89
N ASP A 181 -24.06 19.99 -8.37
CA ASP A 181 -24.48 21.34 -7.96
C ASP A 181 -25.97 21.63 -8.28
N GLU A 182 -26.52 20.95 -9.29
CA GLU A 182 -27.95 21.03 -9.63
C GLU A 182 -28.77 19.95 -8.89
N ALA A 183 -28.21 18.74 -8.76
CA ALA A 183 -28.92 17.60 -8.18
C ALA A 183 -29.16 17.75 -6.67
N GLU A 184 -28.16 18.24 -5.95
CA GLU A 184 -28.17 18.22 -4.48
C GLU A 184 -29.13 19.24 -3.85
N PRO A 185 -29.24 20.50 -4.35
CA PRO A 185 -30.27 21.42 -3.88
C PRO A 185 -31.69 20.87 -4.13
N LEU A 186 -31.91 20.17 -5.25
CA LEU A 186 -33.19 19.52 -5.53
C LEU A 186 -33.45 18.37 -4.55
N ALA A 187 -32.43 17.57 -4.20
CA ALA A 187 -32.56 16.53 -3.18
C ALA A 187 -32.87 17.11 -1.79
N ASP A 188 -32.22 18.21 -1.40
CA ASP A 188 -32.49 18.91 -0.15
C ASP A 188 -33.90 19.53 -0.13
N ALA A 189 -34.41 19.99 -1.28
CA ALA A 189 -35.78 20.49 -1.44
C ALA A 189 -36.83 19.38 -1.30
N LEU A 190 -36.54 18.14 -1.72
CA LEU A 190 -37.44 17.00 -1.54
C LEU A 190 -37.72 16.71 -0.06
N TRP A 191 -36.70 16.81 0.80
CA TRP A 191 -36.89 16.69 2.25
C TRP A 191 -37.86 17.74 2.77
N SER A 192 -37.68 19.00 2.34
CA SER A 192 -38.54 20.12 2.73
C SER A 192 -39.98 19.91 2.25
N ALA A 193 -40.18 19.38 1.05
CA ALA A 193 -41.50 19.06 0.49
C ALA A 193 -42.21 17.90 1.23
N LEU A 194 -41.44 17.05 1.91
CA LEU A 194 -41.93 16.00 2.82
C LEU A 194 -42.18 16.53 4.25
N GLY A 195 -41.97 17.82 4.50
CA GLY A 195 -42.11 18.43 5.83
C GLY A 195 -40.94 18.11 6.77
N GLU A 196 -39.80 17.66 6.24
CA GLU A 196 -38.62 17.28 7.00
C GLU A 196 -37.40 18.15 6.65
N TYR A 197 -36.43 18.18 7.55
CA TYR A 197 -35.12 18.76 7.25
C TYR A 197 -34.24 17.72 6.58
N SER A 198 -33.44 18.14 5.59
CA SER A 198 -32.38 17.28 5.04
C SER A 198 -31.48 16.81 6.18
N PRO A 199 -31.23 15.48 6.34
CA PRO A 199 -30.38 14.97 7.41
C PRO A 199 -28.92 15.43 7.31
N ARG A 200 -28.46 15.83 6.13
CA ARG A 200 -27.11 16.33 5.86
C ARG A 200 -27.17 17.46 4.81
N PRO A 201 -27.72 18.64 5.18
CA PRO A 201 -27.95 19.71 4.21
C PRO A 201 -26.61 20.23 3.66
N GLY A 202 -26.53 20.40 2.34
CA GLY A 202 -25.31 20.89 1.68
C GLY A 202 -24.09 19.96 1.72
N TYR A 203 -24.25 18.71 2.18
CA TYR A 203 -23.18 17.71 2.20
C TYR A 203 -23.33 16.71 1.06
N GLY A 204 -22.40 16.73 0.10
CA GLY A 204 -22.35 15.73 -0.95
C GLY A 204 -21.13 15.80 -1.85
N LEU A 205 -21.33 15.44 -3.10
CA LEU A 205 -20.29 15.38 -4.14
C LEU A 205 -20.00 16.76 -4.72
N ALA A 206 -20.99 17.66 -4.72
CA ALA A 206 -20.85 19.06 -5.13
C ALA A 206 -19.80 19.82 -4.32
N ASP A 207 -19.83 19.69 -2.99
CA ASP A 207 -18.91 20.38 -2.07
C ASP A 207 -17.68 19.53 -1.68
N ALA A 208 -17.60 18.26 -2.13
CA ALA A 208 -16.46 17.38 -1.90
C ALA A 208 -15.11 18.00 -2.34
N PRO A 209 -15.00 18.69 -3.50
CA PRO A 209 -13.77 19.40 -3.86
C PRO A 209 -13.33 20.44 -2.83
N ALA A 210 -14.28 21.24 -2.33
CA ALA A 210 -13.98 22.29 -1.34
C ALA A 210 -13.56 21.69 0.01
N ARG A 211 -14.23 20.61 0.46
CA ARG A 211 -13.81 19.86 1.65
C ARG A 211 -12.42 19.26 1.50
N ALA A 212 -12.13 18.65 0.35
CA ALA A 212 -10.82 18.07 0.07
C ALA A 212 -9.71 19.14 0.04
N ALA A 213 -9.99 20.32 -0.53
CA ALA A 213 -9.05 21.44 -0.53
C ALA A 213 -8.76 21.94 0.89
N LYS A 214 -9.81 22.14 1.70
CA LYS A 214 -9.67 22.55 3.10
C LYS A 214 -8.88 21.53 3.93
N LEU A 215 -9.20 20.24 3.79
CA LEU A 215 -8.45 19.16 4.46
C LEU A 215 -6.98 19.14 4.02
N CYS A 216 -6.70 19.28 2.73
CA CYS A 216 -5.34 19.34 2.18
C CYS A 216 -4.52 20.47 2.84
N GLU A 217 -5.08 21.67 2.90
CA GLU A 217 -4.42 22.82 3.54
C GLU A 217 -4.12 22.55 5.02
N GLY A 218 -5.08 21.99 5.76
CA GLY A 218 -4.92 21.60 7.14
C GLY A 218 -3.83 20.55 7.36
N MET A 219 -3.82 19.49 6.54
CA MET A 219 -2.81 18.43 6.61
C MET A 219 -1.41 18.92 6.27
N ILE A 220 -1.26 19.81 5.28
CA ILE A 220 0.04 20.43 4.96
C ILE A 220 0.52 21.29 6.14
N ALA A 221 -0.38 22.04 6.80
CA ALA A 221 -0.04 22.83 7.96
C ALA A 221 0.39 21.94 9.15
N GLY A 222 -0.36 20.87 9.44
CA GLY A 222 0.01 19.93 10.51
C GLY A 222 1.28 19.15 10.21
N TYR A 223 1.53 18.76 8.97
CA TYR A 223 2.82 18.18 8.54
C TYR A 223 3.98 19.14 8.83
N LYS A 224 3.84 20.42 8.47
CA LYS A 224 4.88 21.43 8.75
C LYS A 224 5.13 21.60 10.25
N LEU A 225 4.08 21.57 11.07
CA LEU A 225 4.21 21.60 12.52
C LEU A 225 4.92 20.34 13.01
N LEU A 226 4.46 19.15 12.61
CA LEU A 226 5.02 17.87 13.02
C LEU A 226 6.51 17.78 12.70
N ARG A 227 6.92 18.14 11.48
CA ARG A 227 8.34 18.18 11.07
C ARG A 227 9.17 19.23 11.82
N LYS A 228 8.55 20.24 12.42
CA LYS A 228 9.24 21.24 13.27
C LYS A 228 9.46 20.71 14.68
N ILE A 229 8.50 19.97 15.23
CA ILE A 229 8.55 19.48 16.61
C ILE A 229 9.20 18.08 16.72
N ASP A 230 9.20 17.33 15.62
CA ASP A 230 9.85 16.03 15.45
C ASP A 230 10.51 15.95 14.06
N PRO A 231 11.73 16.47 13.91
CA PRO A 231 12.45 16.43 12.64
C PRO A 231 13.02 15.04 12.29
N ASP A 232 13.05 14.11 13.23
CA ASP A 232 13.78 12.84 13.07
C ASP A 232 12.89 11.74 12.44
N HIS A 233 11.57 11.81 12.60
CA HIS A 233 10.64 10.80 12.06
C HIS A 233 9.92 11.30 10.79
N PRO A 234 10.01 10.57 9.65
CA PRO A 234 9.28 10.91 8.45
C PRO A 234 7.77 10.75 8.65
N VAL A 235 7.01 11.43 7.79
CA VAL A 235 5.55 11.34 7.73
C VAL A 235 5.12 10.55 6.49
N TRP A 236 4.25 9.57 6.65
CA TRP A 236 3.75 8.70 5.59
C TRP A 236 2.27 8.96 5.30
N MET A 237 1.94 9.09 4.01
CA MET A 237 0.59 9.22 3.49
C MET A 237 0.18 7.96 2.72
N ASN A 238 -0.73 7.18 3.29
CA ASN A 238 -1.41 6.09 2.61
C ASN A 238 -2.71 6.59 1.97
N HIS A 239 -2.83 6.48 0.66
CA HIS A 239 -4.05 6.83 -0.09
C HIS A 239 -4.87 5.59 -0.42
N ALA A 240 -6.14 5.81 -0.79
CA ALA A 240 -6.89 4.81 -1.53
C ALA A 240 -6.32 4.65 -2.96
N PRO A 241 -6.52 3.52 -3.66
CA PRO A 241 -6.03 3.31 -5.02
C PRO A 241 -6.95 4.00 -6.04
N ARG A 242 -6.98 5.34 -6.01
CA ARG A 242 -7.93 6.17 -6.77
C ARG A 242 -7.52 7.65 -6.71
N ASN A 243 -8.44 8.55 -7.05
CA ASN A 243 -8.25 10.01 -7.17
C ASN A 243 -7.30 10.44 -8.30
N GLN A 244 -7.40 11.70 -8.73
CA GLN A 244 -6.58 12.23 -9.82
C GLN A 244 -5.13 12.48 -9.35
N ILE A 245 -4.15 12.32 -10.24
CA ILE A 245 -2.72 12.55 -9.94
C ILE A 245 -2.49 13.94 -9.35
N ALA A 246 -3.16 14.97 -9.86
CA ALA A 246 -3.03 16.33 -9.34
C ALA A 246 -3.53 16.47 -7.89
N GLN A 247 -4.63 15.79 -7.53
CA GLN A 247 -5.15 15.78 -6.16
C GLN A 247 -4.21 15.06 -5.21
N LEU A 248 -3.71 13.88 -5.64
CA LEU A 248 -2.69 13.13 -4.91
C LEU A 248 -1.44 13.98 -4.70
N ALA A 249 -0.93 14.64 -5.74
CA ALA A 249 0.25 15.50 -5.67
C ALA A 249 0.09 16.67 -4.70
N MET A 250 -1.12 17.25 -4.59
CA MET A 250 -1.40 18.28 -3.60
C MET A 250 -1.32 17.74 -2.17
N PHE A 251 -2.00 16.63 -1.87
CA PHE A 251 -1.95 16.00 -0.54
C PHE A 251 -0.54 15.52 -0.19
N ASN A 252 0.20 15.02 -1.18
CA ASN A 252 1.56 14.54 -1.01
C ASN A 252 2.53 15.65 -0.57
N GLN A 253 2.16 16.94 -0.61
CA GLN A 253 2.97 18.00 0.01
C GLN A 253 3.02 17.89 1.54
N GLY A 254 2.07 17.20 2.17
CA GLY A 254 1.99 16.97 3.62
C GLY A 254 2.57 15.65 4.09
N ALA A 255 3.55 15.07 3.39
CA ALA A 255 4.20 13.81 3.77
C ALA A 255 5.61 13.69 3.17
N ASP A 256 6.44 12.80 3.71
CA ASP A 256 7.79 12.46 3.20
C ASP A 256 7.77 11.16 2.38
N ILE A 257 6.86 10.24 2.73
CA ILE A 257 6.63 8.95 2.09
C ILE A 257 5.19 8.92 1.57
N VAL A 258 4.95 8.32 0.41
CA VAL A 258 3.60 8.18 -0.17
C VAL A 258 3.29 6.72 -0.46
N GLY A 259 2.01 6.39 -0.59
CA GLY A 259 1.59 5.03 -0.85
C GLY A 259 0.11 4.95 -1.20
N CYS A 260 -0.32 3.76 -1.54
CA CYS A 260 -1.73 3.41 -1.47
C CYS A 260 -1.90 1.93 -1.14
N ASP A 261 -3.10 1.60 -0.70
CA ASP A 261 -3.52 0.23 -0.52
C ASP A 261 -4.23 -0.32 -1.76
N ILE A 262 -4.00 -1.59 -2.09
CA ILE A 262 -4.59 -2.20 -3.29
C ILE A 262 -4.76 -3.71 -3.09
N TYR A 263 -6.00 -4.19 -3.28
CA TYR A 263 -6.41 -5.56 -2.95
C TYR A 263 -7.10 -6.27 -4.15
N PRO A 264 -6.33 -6.69 -5.17
CA PRO A 264 -6.86 -7.13 -6.45
C PRO A 264 -7.39 -8.57 -6.48
N ILE A 265 -7.24 -9.34 -5.38
CA ILE A 265 -7.57 -10.76 -5.38
C ILE A 265 -8.85 -11.08 -4.61
N PRO A 266 -9.76 -11.89 -5.18
CA PRO A 266 -9.77 -12.32 -6.58
C PRO A 266 -10.26 -11.17 -7.48
N PHE A 267 -9.86 -11.19 -8.74
CA PHE A 267 -10.48 -10.31 -9.72
C PHE A 267 -11.93 -10.74 -9.95
N THR A 268 -12.88 -9.94 -9.44
CA THR A 268 -14.32 -10.23 -9.53
C THR A 268 -15.14 -8.94 -9.64
N PRO A 269 -16.23 -8.90 -10.42
CA PRO A 269 -17.12 -7.75 -10.46
C PRO A 269 -17.86 -7.52 -9.12
N LYS A 270 -17.82 -8.47 -8.19
CA LYS A 270 -18.49 -8.37 -6.87
C LYS A 270 -17.76 -7.46 -5.87
N VAL A 271 -16.53 -7.04 -6.19
CA VAL A 271 -15.70 -6.14 -5.38
C VAL A 271 -15.00 -5.15 -6.29
N GLY A 272 -15.16 -3.85 -6.01
CA GLY A 272 -14.43 -2.79 -6.71
C GLY A 272 -13.15 -2.43 -5.96
N HIS A 273 -12.00 -2.97 -6.38
CA HIS A 273 -10.69 -2.67 -5.78
C HIS A 273 -9.87 -1.65 -6.59
N SER A 274 -10.19 -1.44 -7.87
CA SER A 274 -9.44 -0.57 -8.80
C SER A 274 -10.40 0.23 -9.69
N ASP A 275 -10.08 1.50 -9.91
CA ASP A 275 -10.73 2.39 -10.89
C ASP A 275 -9.93 2.53 -12.20
N LEU A 276 -8.75 1.91 -12.30
CA LEU A 276 -7.96 1.87 -13.52
C LEU A 276 -8.58 0.91 -14.56
N ALA A 277 -8.10 1.05 -15.80
CA ALA A 277 -8.33 0.05 -16.85
C ALA A 277 -7.64 -1.28 -16.52
N GLU A 278 -6.46 -1.21 -15.89
CA GLU A 278 -5.78 -2.37 -15.34
C GLU A 278 -6.42 -2.77 -14.00
N ARG A 279 -6.95 -3.99 -13.93
CA ARG A 279 -7.65 -4.51 -12.74
C ARG A 279 -7.22 -5.93 -12.37
N SER A 280 -6.25 -6.50 -13.10
CA SER A 280 -5.62 -7.75 -12.69
C SER A 280 -4.63 -7.50 -11.54
N LEU A 281 -3.85 -8.52 -11.18
CA LEU A 281 -2.74 -8.40 -10.24
C LEU A 281 -1.78 -7.25 -10.59
N ALA A 282 -1.54 -6.99 -11.89
CA ALA A 282 -0.67 -5.92 -12.36
C ALA A 282 -1.19 -4.49 -12.03
N ALA A 283 -2.39 -4.38 -11.44
CA ALA A 283 -2.87 -3.13 -10.87
C ALA A 283 -1.96 -2.63 -9.75
N VAL A 284 -1.29 -3.52 -9.02
CA VAL A 284 -0.35 -3.15 -7.95
C VAL A 284 0.79 -2.29 -8.51
N GLY A 285 1.45 -2.75 -9.55
CA GLY A 285 2.49 -2.03 -10.25
C GLY A 285 1.98 -0.76 -10.94
N ALA A 286 0.76 -0.79 -11.47
CA ALA A 286 0.11 0.39 -12.06
C ALA A 286 -0.11 1.51 -11.03
N TYR A 287 -0.64 1.18 -9.85
CA TYR A 287 -0.81 2.15 -8.77
C TYR A 287 0.52 2.57 -8.15
N THR A 288 1.52 1.69 -8.06
CA THR A 288 2.89 2.05 -7.65
C THR A 288 3.45 3.18 -8.52
N ARG A 289 3.32 3.05 -9.85
CA ARG A 289 3.73 4.11 -10.79
C ARG A 289 2.90 5.39 -10.62
N ARG A 290 1.59 5.26 -10.37
CA ARG A 290 0.71 6.42 -10.14
C ARG A 290 1.13 7.20 -8.91
N MET A 291 1.44 6.52 -7.81
CA MET A 291 1.96 7.14 -6.59
C MET A 291 3.30 7.82 -6.85
N GLN A 292 4.19 7.16 -7.59
CA GLN A 292 5.46 7.77 -7.98
C GLN A 292 5.28 9.01 -8.86
N GLN A 293 4.33 8.99 -9.81
CA GLN A 293 4.01 10.15 -10.65
C GLN A 293 3.44 11.31 -9.84
N ALA A 294 2.63 11.03 -8.81
CA ALA A 294 2.08 12.03 -7.92
C ALA A 294 3.13 12.60 -6.93
N ALA A 295 4.24 11.90 -6.69
CA ALA A 295 5.36 12.40 -5.89
C ALA A 295 6.72 11.89 -6.38
N PRO A 296 7.29 12.45 -7.47
CA PRO A 296 8.47 11.89 -8.14
C PRO A 296 9.72 11.70 -7.26
N GLY A 297 9.92 12.59 -6.28
CA GLY A 297 11.06 12.57 -5.37
C GLY A 297 10.85 11.80 -4.06
N LYS A 298 9.67 11.21 -3.83
CA LYS A 298 9.34 10.56 -2.55
C LYS A 298 9.30 9.03 -2.70
N PRO A 299 9.75 8.27 -1.69
CA PRO A 299 9.54 6.83 -1.66
C PRO A 299 8.06 6.48 -1.76
N VAL A 300 7.80 5.37 -2.46
CA VAL A 300 6.49 4.74 -2.54
C VAL A 300 6.48 3.49 -1.67
N TRP A 301 5.60 3.45 -0.67
CA TRP A 301 5.30 2.27 0.13
C TRP A 301 3.91 1.75 -0.21
N MET A 302 3.82 0.50 -0.66
CA MET A 302 2.55 -0.09 -1.10
C MET A 302 1.96 -0.97 -0.02
N VAL A 303 0.66 -0.85 0.24
CA VAL A 303 -0.06 -1.72 1.18
C VAL A 303 -0.79 -2.80 0.38
N LEU A 304 -0.39 -4.05 0.60
CA LEU A 304 -0.81 -5.22 -0.16
C LEU A 304 -1.77 -6.09 0.66
N GLN A 305 -2.43 -6.99 -0.06
CA GLN A 305 -3.53 -7.80 0.45
C GLN A 305 -3.04 -8.95 1.34
N GLY A 306 -3.39 -8.89 2.63
CA GLY A 306 -3.15 -9.95 3.62
C GLY A 306 -4.43 -10.67 4.09
N PHE A 307 -5.51 -10.60 3.30
CA PHE A 307 -6.83 -11.18 3.60
C PHE A 307 -7.55 -11.61 2.32
N GLY A 308 -8.65 -12.34 2.42
CA GLY A 308 -9.64 -12.53 1.34
C GLY A 308 -10.85 -11.64 1.57
N TRP A 309 -11.45 -11.08 0.53
CA TRP A 309 -12.64 -10.22 0.67
C TRP A 309 -13.79 -10.86 1.46
N GLY A 310 -13.90 -12.19 1.46
CA GLY A 310 -14.86 -12.94 2.27
C GLY A 310 -14.58 -12.94 3.77
N ASP A 311 -13.34 -12.67 4.19
CA ASP A 311 -12.93 -12.59 5.61
C ASP A 311 -13.46 -11.30 6.27
N ILE A 312 -13.59 -10.22 5.51
CA ILE A 312 -14.02 -8.90 6.00
C ILE A 312 -15.48 -8.55 5.65
N GLN A 313 -16.21 -9.50 5.05
CA GLN A 313 -17.63 -9.34 4.66
C GLN A 313 -18.47 -10.50 5.23
N PRO A 314 -18.60 -10.60 6.57
CA PRO A 314 -19.25 -11.72 7.25
C PRO A 314 -20.76 -11.82 6.96
N GLU A 315 -21.38 -10.73 6.49
CA GLU A 315 -22.80 -10.68 6.13
C GLU A 315 -23.13 -11.41 4.82
N ARG A 316 -22.12 -11.70 3.98
CA ARG A 316 -22.30 -12.42 2.73
C ARG A 316 -22.53 -13.91 2.94
N SER A 317 -23.23 -14.54 1.99
CA SER A 317 -23.44 -15.98 2.02
C SER A 317 -22.12 -16.74 2.00
N GLU A 318 -22.08 -17.96 2.54
CA GLU A 318 -20.87 -18.78 2.55
C GLU A 318 -20.33 -19.03 1.14
N ALA A 319 -21.22 -19.25 0.16
CA ALA A 319 -20.83 -19.43 -1.24
C ALA A 319 -20.13 -18.18 -1.80
N GLU A 320 -20.67 -16.99 -1.53
CA GLU A 320 -20.04 -15.74 -1.95
C GLU A 320 -18.71 -15.49 -1.25
N ARG A 321 -18.61 -15.77 0.06
CA ARG A 321 -17.34 -15.64 0.79
C ARG A 321 -16.25 -16.56 0.24
N ARG A 322 -16.62 -17.78 -0.22
CA ARG A 322 -15.68 -18.69 -0.91
C ARG A 322 -15.22 -18.16 -2.26
N GLU A 323 -16.11 -17.51 -3.02
CA GLU A 323 -15.72 -16.84 -4.27
C GLU A 323 -14.81 -15.64 -4.03
N LEU A 324 -14.96 -14.98 -2.88
CA LEU A 324 -14.14 -13.86 -2.40
C LEU A 324 -12.87 -14.35 -1.67
N ARG A 325 -12.20 -15.33 -2.27
CA ARG A 325 -11.08 -16.08 -1.69
C ARG A 325 -9.88 -15.22 -1.28
N ARG A 326 -9.04 -15.82 -0.44
CA ARG A 326 -7.70 -15.36 -0.10
C ARG A 326 -6.74 -15.48 -1.32
N PRO A 327 -5.68 -14.65 -1.41
CA PRO A 327 -4.59 -14.84 -2.37
C PRO A 327 -3.85 -16.16 -2.16
N THR A 328 -3.27 -16.70 -3.22
CA THR A 328 -2.25 -17.77 -3.11
C THR A 328 -0.87 -17.19 -2.81
N TYR A 329 0.10 -18.04 -2.48
CA TYR A 329 1.51 -17.67 -2.39
C TYR A 329 2.01 -16.97 -3.66
N GLU A 330 1.74 -17.54 -4.84
CA GLU A 330 2.23 -17.02 -6.12
C GLU A 330 1.63 -15.63 -6.42
N GLU A 331 0.35 -15.42 -6.12
CA GLU A 331 -0.31 -14.13 -6.29
C GLU A 331 0.26 -13.08 -5.33
N SER A 332 0.47 -13.45 -4.05
CA SER A 332 1.07 -12.57 -3.04
C SER A 332 2.51 -12.19 -3.40
N ARG A 333 3.28 -13.18 -3.87
CA ARG A 333 4.65 -13.01 -4.33
C ARG A 333 4.71 -12.11 -5.56
N PHE A 334 3.84 -12.33 -6.55
CA PHE A 334 3.75 -11.47 -7.71
C PHE A 334 3.43 -10.02 -7.33
N MET A 335 2.42 -9.78 -6.48
CA MET A 335 2.06 -8.42 -6.03
C MET A 335 3.25 -7.69 -5.41
N ALA A 336 4.03 -8.39 -4.57
CA ALA A 336 5.21 -7.82 -3.93
C ALA A 336 6.28 -7.41 -4.96
N TYR A 337 6.66 -8.32 -5.85
CA TYR A 337 7.71 -8.01 -6.83
C TYR A 337 7.26 -7.06 -7.93
N ASP A 338 5.97 -7.05 -8.28
CA ASP A 338 5.40 -6.06 -9.20
C ASP A 338 5.52 -4.64 -8.61
N ALA A 339 5.17 -4.44 -7.34
CA ALA A 339 5.43 -3.19 -6.63
C ALA A 339 6.92 -2.83 -6.64
N ILE A 340 7.80 -3.76 -6.25
CA ILE A 340 9.26 -3.54 -6.21
C ILE A 340 9.80 -3.13 -7.59
N ALA A 341 9.51 -3.91 -8.62
CA ALA A 341 9.99 -3.69 -9.99
C ALA A 341 9.46 -2.37 -10.58
N ARG A 342 8.32 -1.88 -10.08
CA ARG A 342 7.73 -0.59 -10.46
C ARG A 342 8.18 0.58 -9.60
N GLY A 343 9.13 0.37 -8.68
CA GLY A 343 9.84 1.42 -7.96
C GLY A 343 9.47 1.57 -6.48
N ALA A 344 8.64 0.67 -5.93
CA ALA A 344 8.37 0.69 -4.49
C ALA A 344 9.68 0.53 -3.68
N ARG A 345 9.70 1.19 -2.53
CA ARG A 345 10.81 1.18 -1.54
C ARG A 345 10.39 0.61 -0.20
N GLY A 346 9.13 0.22 -0.09
CA GLY A 346 8.56 -0.50 1.03
C GLY A 346 7.27 -1.20 0.61
N ILE A 347 6.98 -2.31 1.27
CA ILE A 347 5.75 -3.08 1.10
C ILE A 347 5.19 -3.36 2.48
N LEU A 348 3.88 -3.24 2.63
CA LEU A 348 3.17 -3.59 3.85
C LEU A 348 2.01 -4.54 3.54
N TYR A 349 1.52 -5.26 4.55
CA TYR A 349 0.35 -6.13 4.40
C TYR A 349 -0.76 -5.72 5.37
N TRP A 350 -1.97 -5.51 4.84
CA TRP A 350 -3.17 -5.20 5.61
C TRP A 350 -4.18 -6.35 5.59
N GLY A 351 -5.01 -6.43 6.64
CA GLY A 351 -6.12 -7.39 6.74
C GLY A 351 -5.76 -8.71 7.42
N THR A 352 -4.49 -8.90 7.81
CA THR A 352 -4.05 -10.10 8.52
C THR A 352 -4.75 -10.30 9.87
N ALA A 353 -5.26 -9.23 10.49
CA ALA A 353 -6.06 -9.28 11.71
C ALA A 353 -7.41 -10.00 11.53
N SER A 354 -7.88 -10.15 10.29
CA SER A 354 -9.15 -10.81 9.94
C SER A 354 -8.99 -12.28 9.55
N ILE A 355 -7.79 -12.85 9.68
CA ILE A 355 -7.51 -14.25 9.35
C ILE A 355 -6.91 -15.00 10.55
N GLU A 356 -7.07 -16.32 10.54
CA GLU A 356 -6.44 -17.21 11.50
C GLU A 356 -4.92 -17.28 11.28
N LYS A 357 -4.15 -17.29 12.37
CA LYS A 357 -2.67 -17.28 12.34
C LYS A 357 -2.05 -18.64 12.01
N ASP A 358 -2.85 -19.69 11.93
CA ASP A 358 -2.47 -21.00 11.41
C ASP A 358 -2.99 -21.25 9.99
N SER A 359 -3.63 -20.25 9.36
CA SER A 359 -4.15 -20.38 8.00
C SER A 359 -3.05 -20.43 6.95
N THR A 360 -3.38 -21.00 5.79
CA THR A 360 -2.47 -21.05 4.62
C THR A 360 -1.98 -19.66 4.21
N LEU A 361 -2.85 -18.64 4.22
CA LEU A 361 -2.43 -17.29 3.86
C LEU A 361 -1.40 -16.72 4.85
N TRP A 362 -1.55 -16.94 6.16
CA TRP A 362 -0.55 -16.49 7.13
C TRP A 362 0.81 -17.15 6.87
N GLN A 363 0.82 -18.48 6.68
CA GLN A 363 2.03 -19.24 6.37
C GLN A 363 2.69 -18.79 5.06
N ASP A 364 1.89 -18.51 4.02
CA ASP A 364 2.37 -18.01 2.73
C ASP A 364 3.00 -16.61 2.86
N LEU A 365 2.40 -15.73 3.67
CA LEU A 365 2.96 -14.41 3.96
C LEU A 365 4.27 -14.48 4.76
N MET A 366 4.37 -15.38 5.75
CA MET A 366 5.62 -15.60 6.50
C MET A 366 6.72 -16.15 5.57
N ARG A 367 6.37 -17.09 4.69
CA ARG A 367 7.29 -17.62 3.67
C ARG A 367 7.80 -16.52 2.74
N LEU A 368 6.90 -15.66 2.26
CA LEU A 368 7.27 -14.53 1.39
C LEU A 368 8.12 -13.50 2.14
N ALA A 369 7.79 -13.18 3.39
CA ALA A 369 8.60 -12.31 4.23
C ALA A 369 10.03 -12.84 4.40
N ALA A 370 10.18 -14.16 4.58
CA ALA A 370 11.49 -14.81 4.70
C ALA A 370 12.31 -14.71 3.41
N GLU A 371 11.65 -14.84 2.26
CA GLU A 371 12.26 -14.61 0.95
C GLU A 371 12.76 -13.16 0.80
N LEU A 372 11.90 -12.18 1.11
CA LEU A 372 12.24 -10.76 1.02
C LEU A 372 13.36 -10.38 2.01
N ARG A 373 13.36 -10.95 3.21
CA ARG A 373 14.44 -10.79 4.20
C ARG A 373 15.76 -11.32 3.68
N ALA A 374 15.77 -12.51 3.07
CA ALA A 374 16.98 -13.08 2.47
C ALA A 374 17.53 -12.20 1.34
N LEU A 375 16.64 -11.48 0.65
CA LEU A 375 16.96 -10.56 -0.44
C LEU A 375 17.15 -9.11 0.02
N GLN A 376 17.11 -8.80 1.33
CA GLN A 376 17.28 -7.43 1.83
C GLN A 376 18.51 -6.73 1.23
N PRO A 377 19.71 -7.37 1.12
CA PRO A 377 20.88 -6.71 0.54
C PRO A 377 20.73 -6.38 -0.95
N VAL A 378 19.87 -7.10 -1.66
CA VAL A 378 19.54 -6.84 -3.07
C VAL A 378 18.46 -5.77 -3.17
N LEU A 379 17.38 -5.87 -2.39
CA LEU A 379 16.24 -4.96 -2.42
C LEU A 379 16.62 -3.54 -1.98
N SER A 380 17.45 -3.43 -0.93
CA SER A 380 17.94 -2.16 -0.38
C SER A 380 19.08 -1.53 -1.20
N ALA A 381 19.70 -2.28 -2.11
CA ALA A 381 20.79 -1.80 -2.95
C ALA A 381 20.37 -0.64 -3.86
N HIS A 382 21.35 0.04 -4.47
CA HIS A 382 21.04 0.99 -5.52
C HIS A 382 20.45 0.27 -6.74
N ASP A 383 19.56 0.95 -7.46
CA ASP A 383 19.18 0.50 -8.81
C ASP A 383 20.42 0.64 -9.71
N ALA A 384 20.74 -0.40 -10.48
CA ALA A 384 21.92 -0.34 -11.34
C ALA A 384 21.66 0.64 -12.50
N PRO A 385 22.62 1.53 -12.82
CA PRO A 385 22.44 2.57 -13.85
C PRO A 385 22.61 2.02 -15.27
N ILE A 386 21.91 0.92 -15.58
CA ILE A 386 21.94 0.26 -16.88
C ILE A 386 20.56 0.31 -17.54
N GLY A 387 20.55 0.57 -18.85
CA GLY A 387 19.32 0.54 -19.66
C GLY A 387 19.11 -0.86 -20.22
N ILE A 388 18.25 -1.65 -19.58
CA ILE A 388 17.88 -2.97 -20.09
C ILE A 388 16.83 -2.81 -21.18
N HIS A 389 17.14 -3.30 -22.37
CA HIS A 389 16.15 -3.44 -23.43
C HIS A 389 15.46 -4.80 -23.29
N VAL A 390 14.14 -4.75 -23.20
CA VAL A 390 13.28 -5.93 -23.07
C VAL A 390 12.62 -6.20 -24.41
N GLU A 391 12.92 -7.36 -24.99
CA GLU A 391 12.21 -7.91 -26.13
C GLU A 391 11.39 -9.12 -25.67
N VAL A 392 10.28 -9.38 -26.35
CA VAL A 392 9.44 -10.56 -26.14
C VAL A 392 9.40 -11.33 -27.44
N LYS A 393 9.66 -12.65 -27.40
CA LYS A 393 9.54 -13.50 -28.59
C LYS A 393 8.09 -13.53 -29.09
N GLU A 394 7.93 -13.79 -30.38
CA GLU A 394 6.61 -13.85 -31.03
C GLU A 394 5.63 -14.71 -30.21
N THR A 395 4.45 -14.14 -29.96
CA THR A 395 3.37 -14.73 -29.18
C THR A 395 2.02 -14.35 -29.80
N PHE A 396 0.95 -15.04 -29.40
CA PHE A 396 -0.41 -14.75 -29.85
C PHE A 396 -1.03 -13.54 -29.14
N GLY A 397 -0.49 -13.12 -28.00
CA GLY A 397 -1.01 -12.01 -27.20
C GLY A 397 -0.61 -10.63 -27.77
N SER A 398 -1.42 -9.61 -27.48
CA SER A 398 -1.11 -8.21 -27.87
C SER A 398 0.06 -7.60 -27.08
N VAL A 399 0.41 -8.21 -25.93
CA VAL A 399 1.53 -7.79 -25.06
C VAL A 399 1.43 -6.33 -24.58
N ASP A 400 0.20 -5.81 -24.42
CA ASP A 400 -0.06 -4.51 -23.81
C ASP A 400 0.47 -4.44 -22.35
N ARG A 401 0.50 -5.61 -21.69
CA ARG A 401 1.29 -5.89 -20.48
C ARG A 401 2.52 -6.68 -20.88
N THR A 402 3.65 -6.37 -20.27
CA THR A 402 4.93 -6.92 -20.69
C THR A 402 5.82 -7.26 -19.49
N ILE A 403 7.07 -7.59 -19.79
CA ILE A 403 8.11 -7.91 -18.84
C ILE A 403 8.71 -6.61 -18.30
N HIS A 404 8.79 -6.51 -16.98
CA HIS A 404 9.48 -5.43 -16.29
C HIS A 404 10.73 -5.96 -15.60
N VAL A 405 11.82 -5.20 -15.69
CA VAL A 405 13.10 -5.58 -15.12
C VAL A 405 13.60 -4.45 -14.24
N LEU A 406 13.94 -4.79 -13.01
CA LEU A 406 14.63 -3.91 -12.07
C LEU A 406 16.05 -4.47 -11.85
N PRO A 407 17.08 -3.81 -12.41
CA PRO A 407 18.45 -4.18 -12.13
C PRO A 407 18.91 -3.55 -10.80
N LYS A 408 19.58 -4.34 -9.95
CA LYS A 408 20.08 -3.93 -8.62
C LYS A 408 21.59 -4.09 -8.55
N GLN A 409 22.30 -3.05 -8.13
CA GLN A 409 23.76 -3.05 -8.02
C GLN A 409 24.19 -3.54 -6.64
N VAL A 410 24.69 -4.77 -6.56
CA VAL A 410 25.18 -5.39 -5.31
C VAL A 410 26.68 -5.63 -5.42
N GLY A 411 27.46 -4.79 -4.76
CA GLY A 411 28.91 -4.77 -4.95
C GLY A 411 29.27 -4.41 -6.39
N ASP A 412 30.08 -5.23 -7.04
CA ASP A 412 30.47 -5.12 -8.45
C ASP A 412 29.51 -5.85 -9.41
N LYS A 413 28.46 -6.49 -8.88
CA LYS A 413 27.55 -7.34 -9.66
C LYS A 413 26.15 -6.75 -9.80
N VAL A 414 25.50 -7.05 -10.92
CA VAL A 414 24.13 -6.62 -11.21
C VAL A 414 23.17 -7.79 -11.08
N TRP A 415 22.26 -7.71 -10.12
CA TRP A 415 21.13 -8.63 -9.99
C TRP A 415 19.94 -8.15 -10.82
N LEU A 416 19.09 -9.07 -11.29
CA LEU A 416 17.90 -8.73 -12.07
C LEU A 416 16.65 -9.27 -11.40
N ILE A 417 15.71 -8.39 -11.04
CA ILE A 417 14.36 -8.77 -10.63
C ILE A 417 13.46 -8.59 -11.85
N ILE A 418 12.82 -9.66 -12.30
CA ILE A 418 12.07 -9.71 -13.56
C ILE A 418 10.64 -10.13 -13.26
N VAL A 419 9.66 -9.34 -13.72
CA VAL A 419 8.24 -9.57 -13.49
C VAL A 419 7.52 -9.67 -14.82
N ASN A 420 6.68 -10.69 -15.00
CA ASN A 420 5.78 -10.80 -16.14
C ASN A 420 4.38 -10.30 -15.75
N GLU A 421 4.03 -9.07 -16.10
CA GLU A 421 2.68 -8.56 -15.84
C GLU A 421 1.61 -9.19 -16.72
N CYS A 422 1.99 -9.85 -17.81
CA CYS A 422 1.06 -10.48 -18.73
C CYS A 422 0.33 -11.66 -18.04
N PRO A 423 -0.99 -11.82 -18.25
CA PRO A 423 -1.72 -13.01 -17.81
C PRO A 423 -1.37 -14.27 -18.63
N ASP A 424 -0.48 -14.16 -19.60
CA ASP A 424 0.05 -15.25 -20.41
C ASP A 424 1.54 -15.46 -20.13
N PRO A 425 2.06 -16.70 -20.25
CA PRO A 425 3.50 -16.94 -20.19
C PRO A 425 4.21 -16.29 -21.38
N LEU A 426 5.38 -15.71 -21.14
CA LEU A 426 6.18 -15.04 -22.16
C LEU A 426 7.61 -15.59 -22.19
N VAL A 427 8.26 -15.50 -23.35
CA VAL A 427 9.72 -15.68 -23.46
C VAL A 427 10.33 -14.32 -23.68
N TYR A 428 11.09 -13.84 -22.68
CA TYR A 428 11.80 -12.58 -22.76
C TYR A 428 13.20 -12.76 -23.35
N VAL A 429 13.72 -11.69 -23.92
CA VAL A 429 15.12 -11.51 -24.26
C VAL A 429 15.55 -10.18 -23.63
N LEU A 430 16.56 -10.22 -22.75
CA LEU A 430 17.12 -9.01 -22.14
C LEU A 430 18.45 -8.68 -22.81
N ARG A 431 18.59 -7.43 -23.25
CA ARG A 431 19.84 -6.87 -23.80
C ARG A 431 20.27 -5.65 -22.98
N GLY A 432 21.53 -5.24 -23.14
CA GLY A 432 22.07 -4.09 -22.40
C GLY A 432 22.36 -4.41 -20.93
N LEU A 433 22.70 -5.67 -20.64
CA LEU A 433 22.94 -6.17 -19.28
C LEU A 433 24.17 -5.55 -18.60
N GLY A 434 25.06 -4.91 -19.36
CA GLY A 434 26.35 -4.43 -18.86
C GLY A 434 27.33 -5.54 -18.46
N ALA A 435 26.95 -6.81 -18.61
CA ALA A 435 27.75 -7.99 -18.31
C ALA A 435 28.47 -8.52 -19.57
N PRO A 436 29.73 -9.00 -19.46
CA PRO A 436 30.44 -9.65 -20.57
C PRO A 436 29.75 -10.94 -21.05
N ASP A 437 29.94 -11.28 -22.33
CA ASP A 437 29.59 -12.62 -22.84
C ASP A 437 30.25 -13.72 -22.01
N GLY A 438 29.52 -14.81 -21.79
CA GLY A 438 29.93 -15.90 -20.90
C GLY A 438 29.57 -15.68 -19.42
N THR A 439 29.11 -14.48 -19.01
CA THR A 439 28.57 -14.28 -17.66
C THR A 439 27.37 -15.20 -17.43
N ILE A 440 27.31 -15.85 -16.28
CA ILE A 440 26.23 -16.77 -15.95
C ILE A 440 25.32 -16.12 -14.92
N TYR A 441 24.02 -16.21 -15.17
CA TYR A 441 22.97 -15.87 -14.22
C TYR A 441 22.27 -17.15 -13.78
N GLU A 442 22.06 -17.29 -12.48
CA GLU A 442 21.26 -18.34 -11.87
C GLU A 442 19.92 -17.77 -11.40
N GLU A 443 18.81 -18.36 -11.83
CA GLU A 443 17.49 -18.06 -11.31
C GLU A 443 17.33 -18.75 -9.96
N ILE A 444 17.11 -17.98 -8.88
CA ILE A 444 17.29 -18.46 -7.51
C ILE A 444 16.26 -19.51 -7.07
N ASP A 445 15.06 -19.54 -7.66
CA ASP A 445 14.02 -20.48 -7.25
C ASP A 445 14.21 -21.86 -7.89
N SER A 446 14.51 -21.89 -9.19
CA SER A 446 14.65 -23.11 -9.99
C SER A 446 16.09 -23.62 -10.10
N GLY A 447 17.09 -22.80 -9.77
CA GLY A 447 18.51 -23.07 -10.01
C GLY A 447 18.87 -23.10 -11.49
N ARG A 448 17.95 -22.68 -12.38
CA ARG A 448 18.19 -22.67 -13.82
C ARG A 448 19.23 -21.61 -14.13
N ARG A 449 20.26 -22.01 -14.89
CA ARG A 449 21.34 -21.12 -15.33
C ARG A 449 21.09 -20.65 -16.76
N VAL A 450 21.41 -19.39 -17.02
CA VAL A 450 21.42 -18.78 -18.35
C VAL A 450 22.73 -18.02 -18.54
N THR A 451 23.37 -18.21 -19.68
CA THR A 451 24.63 -17.55 -20.02
C THR A 451 24.34 -16.36 -20.93
N VAL A 452 25.02 -15.24 -20.69
CA VAL A 452 25.03 -14.10 -21.60
C VAL A 452 25.71 -14.53 -22.90
N ASP A 453 24.97 -14.47 -24.00
CA ASP A 453 25.43 -14.79 -25.36
C ASP A 453 24.99 -13.67 -26.29
N ASP A 454 25.93 -13.11 -27.06
CA ASP A 454 25.71 -11.91 -27.89
C ASP A 454 25.07 -10.75 -27.11
N GLY A 455 25.60 -10.50 -25.90
CA GLY A 455 25.14 -9.47 -24.99
C GLY A 455 23.70 -9.64 -24.47
N ALA A 456 23.12 -10.84 -24.60
CA ALA A 456 21.73 -11.11 -24.27
C ALA A 456 21.53 -12.37 -23.41
N ILE A 457 20.41 -12.40 -22.68
CA ILE A 457 19.87 -13.63 -22.07
C ILE A 457 18.42 -13.84 -22.51
N SER A 458 17.98 -15.09 -22.64
CA SER A 458 16.59 -15.41 -22.97
C SER A 458 16.03 -16.54 -22.09
N MET A 459 14.87 -16.32 -21.49
CA MET A 459 14.19 -17.30 -20.65
C MET A 459 12.66 -17.19 -20.79
N GLY A 460 11.97 -18.30 -20.55
CA GLY A 460 10.51 -18.33 -20.42
C GLY A 460 10.11 -18.03 -18.99
N LEU A 461 9.10 -17.19 -18.81
CA LEU A 461 8.53 -16.81 -17.52
C LEU A 461 7.02 -17.03 -17.55
N ALA A 462 6.48 -17.68 -16.53
CA ALA A 462 5.06 -17.94 -16.40
C ALA A 462 4.24 -16.63 -16.32
N ALA A 463 2.94 -16.73 -16.58
CA ALA A 463 2.01 -15.62 -16.40
C ALA A 463 2.09 -15.09 -14.96
N GLN A 464 2.06 -13.76 -14.79
CA GLN A 464 2.00 -13.12 -13.47
C GLN A 464 2.95 -13.75 -12.45
N SER A 465 4.21 -13.93 -12.88
CA SER A 465 5.27 -14.60 -12.12
C SER A 465 6.56 -13.79 -12.15
N VAL A 466 7.54 -14.23 -11.35
CA VAL A 466 8.78 -13.50 -11.09
C VAL A 466 9.98 -14.42 -11.31
N HIS A 467 11.05 -13.88 -11.89
CA HIS A 467 12.40 -14.44 -11.81
C HIS A 467 13.31 -13.47 -11.05
N ILE A 468 14.22 -14.03 -10.25
CA ILE A 468 15.29 -13.26 -9.63
C ILE A 468 16.60 -13.89 -10.07
N LEU A 469 17.35 -13.17 -10.88
CA LEU A 469 18.58 -13.66 -11.48
C LEU A 469 19.79 -13.14 -10.70
N ARG A 470 20.53 -14.08 -10.11
CA ARG A 470 21.79 -13.85 -9.42
C ARG A 470 22.95 -14.01 -10.42
N PRO A 471 23.83 -13.02 -10.59
CA PRO A 471 25.06 -13.17 -11.35
C PRO A 471 26.10 -14.01 -10.58
N GLU A 472 26.77 -14.91 -11.28
CA GLU A 472 27.84 -15.77 -10.72
C GLU A 472 29.18 -15.07 -10.52
#